data_AF-L2GNA3-F1
#
_entry.id   AF-L2GNA3-F1
#
_cell.length_a   1.000
_cell.length_b   1.000
_cell.length_c   1.000
_cell.angle_alpha   90.00
_cell.angle_beta   90.00
_cell.angle_gamma   90.00
#
_symmetry.space_group_name_H-M   'P 1'
#
loop_
_entity.id
_entity.type
_entity.pdbx_description
1 polymer ?
#
loop_
_entity_poly.entity_id
_entity_poly.type
_entity_poly.pdbx_seq_one_letter_code
_entity_poly.pdbx_strand_id
1 'polypeptide(L)'
;MVGMSENEKVNCIKEKFMEAYKSEEAIVIFDDIEGLIEYVGIGPRFSNSILQAIKIFAKAEDKNKLFVLGTTSMPDVLKECGIYDCFSHSFHISNITLEDYEQLCRQNSEFRNIRFEEEVPLKKIMAELSHPDMSMK
;
A
#
# COMPACT_ATOMS: atom_id res chain seq x y z
N MET A 1 1.13 -5.28 -12.91
CA MET A 1 0.27 -4.87 -14.04
C MET A 1 1.05 -4.12 -15.13
N VAL A 2 2.35 -4.45 -15.30
CA VAL A 2 3.23 -3.75 -16.24
C VAL A 2 2.92 -4.22 -17.67
N GLY A 3 2.81 -3.29 -18.61
CA GLY A 3 2.51 -3.57 -20.02
C GLY A 3 1.03 -3.81 -20.34
N MET A 4 0.14 -3.79 -19.34
CA MET A 4 -1.31 -3.87 -19.55
C MET A 4 -1.85 -2.50 -19.98
N SER A 5 -2.78 -2.50 -20.92
CA SER A 5 -3.62 -1.35 -21.25
C SER A 5 -4.53 -0.98 -20.07
N GLU A 6 -5.04 0.26 -20.05
CA GLU A 6 -5.95 0.71 -18.97
C GLU A 6 -7.16 -0.21 -18.79
N ASN A 7 -7.75 -0.69 -19.89
CA ASN A 7 -8.91 -1.58 -19.85
C ASN A 7 -8.58 -2.93 -19.22
N GLU A 8 -7.42 -3.51 -19.56
CA GLU A 8 -6.96 -4.75 -18.94
C GLU A 8 -6.72 -4.56 -17.45
N LYS A 9 -6.21 -3.39 -17.04
CA LYS A 9 -6.03 -3.05 -15.62
C LYS A 9 -7.36 -2.97 -14.87
N VAL A 10 -8.36 -2.28 -15.45
CA VAL A 10 -9.71 -2.19 -14.89
C VAL A 10 -10.35 -3.58 -14.78
N ASN A 11 -10.22 -4.42 -15.81
CA ASN A 11 -10.75 -5.78 -15.80
C ASN A 11 -10.08 -6.65 -14.74
N CYS A 12 -8.76 -6.55 -14.57
CA CYS A 12 -8.03 -7.26 -13.53
C CYS A 12 -8.53 -6.89 -12.13
N ILE A 13 -8.73 -5.60 -11.85
CA ILE A 13 -9.32 -5.14 -10.58
C ILE A 13 -10.70 -5.76 -10.38
N LYS A 14 -11.58 -5.65 -11.40
CA LYS A 14 -12.92 -6.22 -11.35
C LYS A 14 -12.89 -7.72 -11.07
N GLU A 15 -12.08 -8.48 -11.78
CA GLU A 15 -11.96 -9.93 -11.62
C GLU A 15 -11.53 -10.31 -10.20
N LYS A 16 -10.58 -9.57 -9.61
CA LYS A 16 -10.14 -9.82 -8.23
C LYS A 16 -11.20 -9.54 -7.18
N PHE A 17 -12.00 -8.49 -7.36
CA PHE A 17 -13.15 -8.26 -6.49
C PHE A 17 -14.24 -9.34 -6.67
N MET A 18 -14.53 -9.75 -7.91
CA MET A 18 -15.49 -10.83 -8.17
C MET A 18 -15.04 -12.18 -7.60
N GLU A 19 -13.73 -12.43 -7.53
CA GLU A 19 -13.15 -13.59 -6.86
C GLU A 19 -13.28 -13.48 -5.34
N ALA A 20 -13.00 -12.30 -4.77
CA ALA A 20 -13.15 -12.03 -3.34
C ALA A 20 -14.61 -12.19 -2.85
N TYR A 21 -15.60 -11.69 -3.61
CA TYR A 21 -17.02 -11.80 -3.26
C TYR A 21 -17.55 -13.23 -3.19
N LYS A 22 -16.82 -14.23 -3.72
CA LYS A 22 -17.18 -15.64 -3.59
C LYS A 22 -16.78 -16.26 -2.25
N SER A 23 -15.94 -15.56 -1.48
CA SER A 23 -15.42 -16.04 -0.19
C SER A 23 -16.24 -15.44 0.95
N GLU A 24 -16.45 -16.21 2.03
CA GLU A 24 -17.13 -15.71 3.24
C GLU A 24 -16.33 -14.59 3.92
N GLU A 25 -15.01 -14.70 3.89
CA GLU A 25 -14.05 -13.72 4.38
C GLU A 25 -12.93 -13.53 3.34
N ALA A 26 -12.63 -12.29 2.97
CA ALA A 26 -11.61 -11.96 1.98
C ALA A 26 -10.88 -10.66 2.29
N ILE A 27 -9.64 -10.57 1.83
CA ILE A 27 -8.84 -9.34 1.85
C ILE A 27 -8.41 -9.01 0.43
N VAL A 28 -8.62 -7.76 0.01
CA VAL A 28 -8.08 -7.22 -1.24
C VAL A 28 -7.15 -6.06 -0.92
N ILE A 29 -5.95 -6.09 -1.49
CA ILE A 29 -4.92 -5.08 -1.26
C ILE A 29 -4.67 -4.30 -2.55
N PHE A 30 -4.94 -3.00 -2.52
CA PHE A 30 -4.43 -2.06 -3.49
C PHE A 30 -3.08 -1.53 -3.01
N ASP A 31 -2.01 -2.06 -3.59
CA ASP A 31 -0.65 -1.58 -3.30
C ASP A 31 -0.26 -0.44 -4.26
N ASP A 32 0.39 0.60 -3.73
CA ASP A 32 0.90 1.76 -4.46
C ASP A 32 -0.17 2.41 -5.37
N ILE A 33 -1.25 2.93 -4.76
CA ILE A 33 -2.43 3.42 -5.49
C ILE A 33 -2.08 4.49 -6.52
N GLU A 34 -1.18 5.43 -6.20
CA GLU A 34 -0.68 6.43 -7.12
C GLU A 34 -0.02 5.80 -8.36
N GLY A 35 0.71 4.70 -8.19
CA GLY A 35 1.29 3.91 -9.27
C GLY A 35 0.22 3.17 -10.08
N LEU A 36 -0.82 2.63 -9.42
CA LEU A 36 -1.94 1.95 -10.10
C LEU A 36 -2.70 2.90 -11.02
N ILE A 37 -2.98 4.13 -10.57
CA ILE A 37 -3.64 5.15 -11.39
C ILE A 37 -2.67 5.86 -12.34
N GLU A 38 -1.42 5.41 -12.45
CA GLU A 38 -0.39 6.00 -13.32
C GLU A 38 -0.22 7.51 -13.10
N TYR A 39 -0.22 7.92 -11.83
CA TYR A 39 -0.07 9.33 -11.48
C TYR A 39 1.29 9.88 -11.91
N VAL A 40 1.29 11.04 -12.57
CA VAL A 40 2.48 11.81 -12.91
C VAL A 40 2.29 13.25 -12.45
N GLY A 41 3.15 13.73 -11.56
CA GLY A 41 3.02 15.07 -10.95
C GLY A 41 3.29 16.25 -11.89
N ILE A 42 4.02 16.05 -12.99
CA ILE A 42 4.26 17.12 -13.97
C ILE A 42 3.05 17.26 -14.90
N GLY A 43 2.32 18.37 -14.75
CA GLY A 43 1.10 18.63 -15.51
C GLY A 43 0.05 17.56 -15.19
N PRO A 44 -0.41 17.51 -13.92
CA PRO A 44 -0.93 16.33 -13.22
C PRO A 44 -1.80 15.45 -14.12
N ARG A 45 -1.36 14.20 -14.32
CA ARG A 45 -2.07 13.20 -15.11
C ARG A 45 -2.26 11.93 -14.29
N PHE A 46 -3.33 11.22 -14.60
CA PHE A 46 -3.63 9.90 -14.07
C PHE A 46 -4.62 9.21 -15.01
N SER A 47 -4.68 7.90 -14.94
CA SER A 47 -5.69 7.09 -15.59
C SER A 47 -7.03 7.23 -14.84
N ASN A 48 -7.93 8.06 -15.38
CA ASN A 48 -9.26 8.23 -14.80
C ASN A 48 -10.06 6.92 -14.83
N SER A 49 -9.87 6.09 -15.85
CA SER A 49 -10.48 4.77 -16.01
C SER A 49 -10.22 3.89 -14.78
N ILE A 50 -8.95 3.80 -14.38
CA ILE A 50 -8.51 2.99 -13.23
C ILE A 50 -8.95 3.65 -11.92
N LEU A 51 -8.82 4.97 -11.81
CA LEU A 51 -9.27 5.72 -10.64
C LEU A 51 -10.75 5.47 -10.35
N GLN A 52 -11.63 5.54 -11.36
CA GLN A 52 -13.06 5.29 -11.15
C GLN A 52 -13.32 3.84 -10.74
N ALA A 53 -12.61 2.87 -11.32
CA ALA A 53 -12.72 1.47 -10.92
C ALA A 53 -12.34 1.29 -9.44
N ILE A 54 -11.21 1.83 -8.99
CA ILE A 54 -10.79 1.78 -7.58
C ILE A 54 -11.85 2.41 -6.67
N LYS A 55 -12.37 3.59 -7.01
CA LYS A 55 -13.40 4.27 -6.20
C LYS A 55 -14.67 3.44 -6.04
N ILE A 56 -15.10 2.77 -7.12
CA ILE A 56 -16.28 1.88 -7.10
C ILE A 56 -16.02 0.67 -6.20
N PHE A 57 -14.92 -0.04 -6.42
CA PHE A 57 -14.65 -1.30 -5.73
C PHE A 57 -14.22 -1.10 -4.27
N ALA A 58 -13.50 -0.02 -3.94
CA ALA A 58 -13.14 0.30 -2.57
C ALA A 58 -14.35 0.67 -1.69
N LYS A 59 -15.39 1.30 -2.28
CA LYS A 59 -16.65 1.63 -1.59
C LYS A 59 -17.69 0.53 -1.62
N ALA A 60 -17.47 -0.53 -2.40
CA ALA A 60 -18.48 -1.55 -2.59
C ALA A 60 -18.71 -2.31 -1.28
N GLU A 61 -19.92 -2.19 -0.74
CA GLU A 61 -20.37 -3.04 0.35
C GLU A 61 -20.84 -4.37 -0.23
N ASP A 62 -20.22 -5.47 0.21
CA ASP A 62 -20.70 -6.82 -0.06
C ASP A 62 -21.36 -7.40 1.20
N LYS A 63 -22.20 -8.43 1.03
CA LYS A 63 -22.83 -9.14 2.15
C LYS A 63 -21.82 -9.95 2.97
N ASN A 64 -20.66 -10.26 2.38
CA ASN A 64 -19.58 -11.02 2.98
C ASN A 64 -18.54 -10.09 3.64
N LYS A 65 -17.67 -10.64 4.49
CA LYS A 65 -16.65 -9.85 5.19
C LYS A 65 -15.46 -9.58 4.26
N LEU A 66 -15.53 -8.52 3.48
CA LEU A 66 -14.43 -8.03 2.66
C LEU A 66 -13.67 -6.91 3.38
N PHE A 67 -12.36 -7.07 3.55
CA PHE A 67 -11.47 -6.01 4.00
C PHE A 67 -10.62 -5.49 2.84
N VAL A 68 -10.73 -4.20 2.54
CA VAL A 68 -9.95 -3.54 1.48
C VAL A 68 -8.86 -2.69 2.11
N LEU A 69 -7.60 -3.00 1.80
CA LEU A 69 -6.43 -2.25 2.24
C LEU A 69 -5.83 -1.48 1.07
N GLY A 70 -5.55 -0.19 1.27
CA GLY A 70 -4.84 0.64 0.29
C GLY A 70 -3.52 1.15 0.85
N THR A 71 -2.44 1.09 0.07
CA THR A 71 -1.16 1.74 0.41
C THR A 71 -0.92 2.92 -0.52
N THR A 72 -0.32 3.98 0.03
CA THR A 72 0.11 5.17 -0.72
C THR A 72 1.28 5.83 0.00
N SER A 73 2.20 6.38 -0.79
CA SER A 73 3.22 7.33 -0.35
C SER A 73 2.79 8.79 -0.63
N MET A 74 1.65 9.00 -1.30
CA MET A 74 1.15 10.32 -1.73
C MET A 74 -0.30 10.55 -1.26
N PRO A 75 -0.56 10.65 0.06
CA PRO A 75 -1.92 10.77 0.59
C PRO A 75 -2.67 12.01 0.08
N ASP A 76 -1.98 13.12 -0.18
CA ASP A 76 -2.60 14.34 -0.68
C ASP A 76 -3.12 14.19 -2.12
N VAL A 77 -2.41 13.43 -2.96
CA VAL A 77 -2.89 13.09 -4.31
C VAL A 77 -4.18 12.26 -4.22
N LEU A 78 -4.24 11.27 -3.32
CA LEU A 78 -5.46 10.48 -3.13
C LEU A 78 -6.64 11.32 -2.64
N LYS A 79 -6.39 12.36 -1.82
CA LYS A 79 -7.43 13.32 -1.41
C LYS A 79 -7.92 14.14 -2.59
N GLU A 80 -7.02 14.71 -3.39
CA GLU A 80 -7.35 15.49 -4.59
C GLU A 80 -8.13 14.67 -5.62
N CYS A 81 -7.76 13.39 -5.79
CA CYS A 81 -8.44 12.44 -6.66
C CYS A 81 -9.79 11.92 -6.08
N GLY A 82 -10.08 12.22 -4.80
CA GLY A 82 -11.25 11.74 -4.08
C GLY A 82 -11.28 10.22 -3.89
N ILE A 83 -10.12 9.56 -3.94
CA ILE A 83 -9.96 8.14 -3.57
C ILE A 83 -9.89 8.00 -2.04
N TYR A 84 -9.29 8.98 -1.36
CA TYR A 84 -9.10 8.94 0.10
C TYR A 84 -10.42 8.68 0.86
N ASP A 85 -11.49 9.39 0.49
CA ASP A 85 -12.83 9.23 1.08
C ASP A 85 -13.57 7.93 0.66
N CYS A 86 -12.90 7.04 -0.08
CA CYS A 86 -13.41 5.71 -0.39
C CYS A 86 -13.05 4.68 0.69
N PHE A 87 -12.09 5.00 1.57
CA PHE A 87 -11.67 4.13 2.67
C PHE A 87 -12.27 4.63 3.98
N SER A 88 -12.72 3.70 4.83
CA SER A 88 -13.34 4.03 6.13
C SER A 88 -12.34 4.62 7.13
N HIS A 89 -11.08 4.18 7.06
CA HIS A 89 -10.02 4.59 7.95
C HIS A 89 -8.70 4.72 7.19
N SER A 90 -7.83 5.60 7.67
CA SER A 90 -6.45 5.70 7.20
C SER A 90 -5.51 5.68 8.41
N PHE A 91 -4.34 5.09 8.21
CA PHE A 91 -3.30 5.02 9.22
C PHE A 91 -2.00 5.57 8.64
N HIS A 92 -1.40 6.54 9.32
CA HIS A 92 -0.12 7.08 8.91
C HIS A 92 1.01 6.21 9.44
N ILE A 93 1.83 5.69 8.54
CA ILE A 93 3.06 4.98 8.89
C ILE A 93 4.18 6.01 8.96
N SER A 94 4.63 6.32 10.16
CA SER A 94 5.76 7.22 10.39
C SER A 94 7.10 6.50 10.19
N ASN A 95 8.16 7.30 10.09
CA ASN A 95 9.51 6.77 10.17
C ASN A 95 9.74 6.06 11.51
N ILE A 96 10.65 5.10 11.52
CA ILE A 96 10.99 4.42 12.76
C ILE A 96 11.75 5.36 13.69
N THR A 97 11.34 5.34 14.95
CA THR A 97 11.93 6.13 16.02
C THR A 97 13.14 5.40 16.62
N LEU A 98 13.84 6.08 17.54
CA LEU A 98 14.90 5.43 18.33
C LEU A 98 14.35 4.24 19.14
N GLU A 99 13.14 4.35 19.69
CA GLU A 99 12.51 3.26 20.45
C GLU A 99 12.22 2.05 19.57
N ASP A 100 11.71 2.28 18.35
CA ASP A 100 11.48 1.22 17.37
C ASP A 100 12.81 0.55 16.98
N TYR A 101 13.86 1.34 16.74
CA TYR A 101 15.18 0.82 16.42
C TYR A 101 15.77 -0.02 17.56
N GLU A 102 15.65 0.42 18.82
CA GLU A 102 16.06 -0.39 19.97
C GLU A 102 15.29 -1.71 20.04
N GLN A 103 13.99 -1.69 19.72
CA GLN A 103 13.18 -2.90 19.67
C GLN A 103 13.62 -3.85 18.55
N LEU A 104 13.95 -3.33 17.36
CA LEU A 104 14.54 -4.09 16.27
C LEU A 104 15.87 -4.73 16.71
N CYS A 105 16.74 -3.99 17.40
CA CYS A 105 18.00 -4.51 17.95
C CYS A 105 17.83 -5.59 19.03
N ARG A 106 16.67 -5.64 19.71
CA ARG A 106 16.33 -6.71 20.65
C ARG A 106 15.81 -7.95 19.92
N GLN A 107 15.03 -7.76 18.86
CA GLN A 107 14.48 -8.85 18.04
C GLN A 107 15.56 -9.52 17.18
N ASN A 108 16.47 -8.74 16.62
CA ASN A 108 17.60 -9.21 15.84
C ASN A 108 18.85 -8.37 16.14
N SER A 109 19.89 -9.01 16.68
CA SER A 109 21.13 -8.33 17.07
C SER A 109 21.89 -7.73 15.88
N GLU A 110 21.64 -8.19 14.65
CA GLU A 110 22.28 -7.65 13.44
C GLU A 110 21.97 -6.17 13.21
N PHE A 111 20.80 -5.70 13.66
CA PHE A 111 20.45 -4.28 13.57
C PHE A 111 21.41 -3.37 14.35
N ARG A 112 22.11 -3.90 15.38
CA ARG A 112 23.11 -3.13 16.15
C ARG A 112 24.33 -2.76 15.33
N ASN A 113 24.56 -3.44 14.20
CA ASN A 113 25.66 -3.13 13.30
C ASN A 113 25.34 -1.93 12.37
N ILE A 114 24.08 -1.49 12.34
CA ILE A 114 23.61 -0.37 11.52
C ILE A 114 23.63 0.90 12.35
N ARG A 115 24.11 2.01 11.77
CA ARG A 115 24.16 3.30 12.46
C ARG A 115 22.82 4.03 12.33
N PHE A 116 22.13 4.22 13.45
CA PHE A 116 20.88 4.99 13.52
C PHE A 116 21.16 6.41 14.04
N GLU A 117 21.01 7.43 13.17
CA GLU A 117 21.28 8.83 13.51
C GLU A 117 20.03 9.71 13.52
N GLU A 118 19.02 9.35 12.72
CA GLU A 118 17.80 10.12 12.51
C GLU A 118 16.63 9.17 12.22
N GLU A 119 15.41 9.68 12.37
CA GLU A 119 14.19 8.94 12.03
C GLU A 119 14.14 8.67 10.52
N VAL A 120 14.19 7.39 10.15
CA VAL A 120 14.23 6.96 8.75
C VAL A 120 13.11 5.96 8.44
N PRO A 121 12.76 5.74 7.17
CA PRO A 121 11.87 4.65 6.82
C PRO A 121 12.50 3.30 7.18
N LEU A 122 11.70 2.37 7.72
CA LEU A 122 12.15 1.02 8.08
C LEU A 122 12.92 0.32 6.93
N LYS A 123 12.44 0.51 5.69
CA LYS A 123 13.07 -0.04 4.48
C LYS A 123 14.55 0.35 4.33
N LYS A 124 14.95 1.55 4.75
CA LYS A 124 16.34 2.02 4.65
C LYS A 124 17.24 1.17 5.54
N ILE A 125 16.84 0.95 6.79
CA ILE A 125 17.59 0.11 7.74
C ILE A 125 17.62 -1.34 7.28
N MET A 126 16.48 -1.88 6.84
CA MET A 126 16.44 -3.26 6.35
C MET A 126 17.39 -3.51 5.17
N ALA A 127 17.62 -2.51 4.33
CA ALA A 127 18.54 -2.61 3.19
C ALA A 127 20.03 -2.61 3.59
N GLU A 128 20.37 -2.15 4.80
CA GLU A 128 21.75 -2.15 5.31
C GLU A 128 22.12 -3.47 6.02
N LEU A 129 21.16 -4.36 6.24
CA LEU A 129 21.44 -5.69 6.78
C LEU A 129 22.26 -6.52 5.78
N SER A 130 23.24 -7.25 6.31
CA SER A 130 24.09 -8.16 5.54
C SER A 130 23.31 -9.34 4.95
N HIS A 131 22.22 -9.74 5.61
CA HIS A 131 21.34 -10.83 5.21
C HIS A 131 19.88 -10.45 5.50
N PRO A 132 18.90 -11.02 4.79
CA PRO A 132 17.49 -10.80 5.08
C PRO A 132 17.17 -11.13 6.55
N ASP A 133 16.35 -10.30 7.19
CA ASP A 133 15.91 -10.57 8.56
C ASP A 133 15.01 -11.81 8.59
N MET A 134 15.43 -12.83 9.34
CA MET A 134 14.71 -14.09 9.49
C MET A 134 14.00 -14.21 10.85
N SER A 135 13.96 -13.14 11.63
CA SER A 135 13.40 -13.09 12.99
C SER A 135 11.91 -13.44 13.08
N MET A 136 11.19 -13.43 11.96
CA MET A 136 9.76 -13.80 11.85
C MET A 136 9.49 -15.24 11.40
N LYS A 137 10.49 -16.14 11.44
CA LYS A 137 10.26 -17.59 11.23
C LYS A 137 9.97 -18.35 12.51
#